data_AF-A0A699ZUD0-F1
#
_entry.id   AF-A0A699ZUD0-F1
#
_cell.length_a   1.000
_cell.length_b   1.000
_cell.length_c   1.000
_cell.angle_alpha   90.00
_cell.angle_beta   90.00
_cell.angle_gamma   90.00
#
_symmetry.space_group_name_H-M   'P 1'
#
loop_
_entity.id
_entity.type
_entity.pdbx_description
1 polymer ?
#
loop_
_entity_poly.entity_id
_entity_poly.type
_entity_poly.pdbx_seq_one_letter_code
_entity_poly.pdbx_strand_id
1 'polypeptide(L)' 'QVDCCVVGVPKSIDNDILLIDKCFGFDTAVEEAQRALLAAKVEASSARKGLGLVKLMGRQSGFIALQASMAS' A
#
# COMPACT_ATOMS: atom_id res chain seq x y z
N GLN A 1 -12.67 -14.40 39.89
CA GLN A 1 -12.02 -14.02 38.62
C GLN A 1 -12.93 -14.50 37.50
N VAL A 2 -13.14 -13.69 36.47
CA VAL A 2 -13.96 -14.08 35.30
C VAL A 2 -12.99 -14.63 34.27
N ASP A 3 -13.22 -15.87 33.83
CA ASP A 3 -12.43 -16.44 32.75
C ASP A 3 -12.74 -15.70 31.45
N CYS A 4 -11.73 -15.02 30.91
CA CYS A 4 -11.81 -14.21 29.71
C CYS A 4 -10.55 -14.42 28.88
N CYS A 5 -10.74 -14.71 27.59
CA CYS A 5 -9.66 -14.71 26.60
C CYS A 5 -9.62 -13.36 25.88
N VAL A 6 -8.42 -12.80 25.77
CA VAL A 6 -8.13 -11.61 24.96
C VAL A 6 -7.31 -12.04 23.76
N VAL A 7 -7.79 -11.76 22.55
CA VAL A 7 -7.11 -12.09 21.29
C VAL A 7 -6.91 -10.82 20.48
N GLY A 8 -5.67 -10.57 20.05
CA GLY A 8 -5.32 -9.47 19.16
C GLY A 8 -5.30 -9.93 17.70
N VAL A 9 -5.90 -9.14 16.81
CA VAL A 9 -5.80 -9.35 15.35
C VAL A 9 -4.89 -8.25 14.78
N PRO A 10 -3.66 -8.58 14.34
CA PRO A 10 -2.68 -7.60 13.89
C PRO A 10 -3.13 -6.94 12.58
N LYS A 11 -3.17 -5.60 12.57
CA LYS A 11 -3.59 -4.80 11.41
C LYS A 11 -2.56 -3.74 11.04
N SER A 12 -1.82 -3.99 9.97
CA SER A 12 -1.06 -2.95 9.27
C SER A 12 -1.38 -2.97 7.77
N ILE A 13 -1.69 -1.79 7.22
CA ILE A 13 -1.82 -1.64 5.77
C ILE A 13 -0.46 -1.71 5.09
N ASP A 14 0.61 -1.34 5.79
CA ASP A 14 1.98 -1.24 5.26
C ASP A 14 2.69 -2.60 5.18
N ASN A 15 2.03 -3.69 5.62
CA ASN A 15 2.56 -5.05 5.70
C ASN A 15 3.92 -5.17 6.42
N ASP A 16 4.08 -4.45 7.52
CA ASP A 16 5.33 -4.28 8.26
C ASP A 16 5.35 -4.96 9.64
N ILE A 17 4.46 -5.91 9.88
CA ILE A 17 4.41 -6.67 11.13
C ILE A 17 5.34 -7.87 11.02
N LEU A 18 6.37 -7.91 11.87
CA LEU A 18 7.30 -9.03 11.94
C LEU A 18 6.59 -10.37 12.17
N LEU A 19 7.09 -11.44 11.54
CA LEU A 19 6.54 -12.80 11.59
C LEU A 19 5.19 -12.99 10.90
N ILE A 20 4.65 -11.96 10.25
CA ILE A 20 3.44 -12.03 9.44
C ILE A 20 3.83 -11.77 7.99
N ASP A 21 3.68 -12.77 7.13
CA ASP A 21 3.97 -12.62 5.70
C ASP A 21 3.03 -11.60 5.03
N LYS A 22 1.77 -11.57 5.50
CA LYS A 22 0.73 -10.74 4.90
C LYS A 22 -0.33 -10.28 5.90
N CYS A 23 -0.47 -8.97 6.03
CA CYS A 23 -1.54 -8.32 6.79
C CYS A 23 -2.78 -8.11 5.91
N PHE A 24 -3.96 -8.17 6.52
CA PHE A 24 -5.19 -7.89 5.81
C PHE A 24 -5.26 -6.42 5.37
N GLY A 25 -5.86 -6.19 4.19
CA GLY A 25 -5.96 -4.87 3.57
C GLY A 25 -4.74 -4.43 2.76
N PHE A 26 -3.63 -5.17 2.80
CA PHE A 26 -2.44 -4.85 2.01
C PHE A 26 -2.68 -4.98 0.49
N ASP A 27 -3.26 -6.09 0.01
CA ASP A 27 -3.52 -6.30 -1.43
C ASP A 27 -4.42 -5.21 -2.02
N THR A 28 -5.52 -4.94 -1.32
CA THR A 28 -6.45 -3.90 -1.74
C THR A 28 -5.76 -2.53 -1.79
N ALA A 29 -4.84 -2.25 -0.86
CA ALA A 29 -4.05 -1.02 -0.89
C ALA A 29 -3.10 -0.96 -2.08
N VAL A 30 -2.49 -2.08 -2.48
CA VAL A 30 -1.64 -2.18 -3.67
C VAL A 30 -2.45 -1.95 -4.95
N GLU A 31 -3.64 -2.56 -5.08
CA GLU A 31 -4.53 -2.37 -6.23
C GLU A 31 -5.00 -0.92 -6.38
N GLU A 32 -5.32 -0.24 -5.28
CA GLU A 32 -5.67 1.19 -5.29
C GLU A 32 -4.46 2.08 -5.62
N ALA A 33 -3.29 1.75 -5.09
CA ALA A 33 -2.05 2.47 -5.38
C ALA A 33 -1.67 2.37 -6.86
N GLN A 34 -1.84 1.18 -7.47
CA GLN A 34 -1.62 0.97 -8.90
C GLN A 34 -2.54 1.84 -9.76
N ARG A 35 -3.84 1.91 -9.41
CA ARG A 35 -4.79 2.80 -10.10
C ARG A 35 -4.37 4.27 -10.05
N ALA A 36 -3.91 4.74 -8.89
CA ALA A 36 -3.41 6.11 -8.74
C ALA A 36 -2.15 6.38 -9.57
N LEU A 37 -1.21 5.42 -9.62
CA LEU A 37 0.00 5.50 -10.45
C LEU A 37 -0.33 5.55 -11.94
N LEU A 38 -1.26 4.71 -12.41
CA LEU A 38 -1.69 4.70 -13.81
C LEU A 38 -2.35 6.02 -14.20
N ALA A 39 -3.20 6.60 -13.34
CA ALA A 39 -3.78 7.91 -13.57
C ALA A 39 -2.69 9.00 -13.69
N ALA A 40 -1.72 9.02 -12.78
CA ALA A 40 -0.61 9.97 -12.85
C ALA A 40 0.27 9.80 -14.09
N LYS A 41 0.44 8.55 -14.57
CA LYS A 41 1.16 8.25 -15.82
C LYS A 41 0.42 8.84 -17.02
N VAL A 42 -0.91 8.71 -17.08
CA VAL A 42 -1.73 9.31 -18.14
C VAL A 42 -1.56 10.82 -18.15
N GLU A 43 -1.74 11.48 -17.00
CA GLU A 43 -1.58 12.94 -16.86
C GLU A 43 -0.18 13.42 -17.25
N ALA A 44 0.87 12.74 -16.78
CA ALA A 44 2.25 13.08 -17.11
C ALA A 44 2.55 12.96 -18.61
N SER A 45 1.91 12.00 -19.29
CA SER A 45 2.08 11.76 -20.73
C SER A 45 1.34 12.77 -21.59
N SER A 46 0.30 13.42 -21.05
CA SER A 46 -0.50 14.43 -21.75
C SER A 46 0.18 15.81 -21.83
N ALA A 47 1.24 16.06 -21.05
CA ALA A 47 2.01 17.29 -21.09
C ALA A 47 3.44 17.04 -21.61
N ARG A 48 3.96 17.95 -22.45
CA ARG A 48 5.37 17.88 -22.90
C ARG A 48 6.30 18.02 -21.69
N LYS A 49 7.02 16.94 -21.35
CA LYS A 49 7.85 16.84 -20.13
C LYS A 49 7.03 16.93 -18.83
N GLY A 50 5.81 16.39 -18.82
CA GLY A 50 4.97 16.30 -17.62
C GLY A 50 5.59 15.39 -16.56
N LEU A 51 5.35 15.72 -15.28
CA LEU A 51 5.78 14.93 -14.12
C LEU A 51 4.55 14.59 -13.28
N GLY A 52 4.28 13.30 -13.10
CA GLY A 52 3.24 12.79 -12.21
C GLY A 52 3.85 12.42 -10.85
N LEU A 53 3.37 13.04 -9.77
CA LEU A 53 3.80 12.73 -8.41
C LEU A 53 2.62 12.14 -7.63
N VAL A 54 2.83 10.97 -7.03
CA VAL A 54 1.81 10.25 -6.25
C VAL A 54 2.37 9.89 -4.89
N LYS A 55 1.69 10.33 -3.82
CA LYS A 55 2.01 9.95 -2.45
C LYS A 55 1.21 8.72 -2.05
N LEU A 56 1.91 7.62 -1.77
CA LEU A 56 1.32 6.36 -1.30
C LEU A 56 1.41 6.21 0.23
N MET A 57 0.81 5.14 0.74
CA MET A 57 0.98 4.67 2.13
C MET A 57 2.37 4.02 2.31
N GLY A 58 2.78 3.75 3.54
CA GLY A 58 4.14 3.33 3.87
C GLY A 58 4.82 4.25 4.88
N ARG A 59 4.40 4.22 6.15
CA ARG A 59 4.94 5.11 7.19
C ARG A 59 6.41 4.83 7.48
N GLN A 60 6.76 3.55 7.64
CA GLN A 60 8.12 3.11 7.95
C GLN A 60 8.63 2.04 6.97
N SER A 61 7.77 1.53 6.09
CA SER A 61 8.10 0.56 5.05
C SER A 61 7.61 1.04 3.68
N GLY A 62 8.25 0.57 2.61
CA GLY A 62 7.92 0.93 1.23
C GLY A 62 7.19 -0.17 0.46
N PHE A 63 6.61 -1.18 1.12
CA PHE A 63 6.11 -2.38 0.44
C PHE A 63 4.97 -2.10 -0.55
N ILE A 64 4.03 -1.21 -0.19
CA ILE A 64 2.95 -0.80 -1.09
C ILE A 64 3.52 -0.07 -2.31
N ALA A 65 4.45 0.87 -2.10
CA ALA A 65 5.05 1.63 -3.19
C ALA A 65 5.83 0.74 -4.15
N LEU A 66 6.61 -0.21 -3.62
CA LEU A 66 7.37 -1.17 -4.42
C LEU A 66 6.45 -2.06 -5.26
N GLN A 67 5.49 -2.73 -4.62
CA GLN A 67 4.61 -3.68 -5.31
C GLN A 67 3.70 -2.99 -6.31
N ALA A 68 3.10 -1.84 -5.95
CA ALA A 68 2.27 -1.09 -6.85
C ALA A 68 3.05 -0.63 -8.09
N SER A 69 4.29 -0.15 -7.92
CA SER A 69 5.14 0.28 -9.05
C SER A 69 5.54 -0.88 -9.96
N MET A 70 5.81 -2.07 -9.41
CA MET A 70 6.13 -3.26 -10.20
C MET A 70 4.93 -3.83 -10.96
N ALA A 71 3.72 -3.63 -10.44
CA ALA A 71 2.47 -4.07 -11.05
C ALA A 71 1.89 -3.07 -12.08
N SER A 72 2.42 -1.84 -12.15
CA SER A 72 1.92 -0.73 -12.97
C SER A 72 2.48 -0.67 -14.39
#